data_AF-A0AAD7BXW2-F1
#
_entry.id   AF-A0AAD7BXW2-F1
#
_cell.length_a   1.000
_cell.length_b   1.000
_cell.length_c   1.000
_cell.angle_alpha   90.00
_cell.angle_beta   90.00
_cell.angle_gamma   90.00
#
_symmetry.space_group_name_H-M   'P 1'
#
loop_
_entity.id
_entity.type
_entity.pdbx_description
1 polymer ?
#
loop_
_entity_poly.entity_id
_entity_poly.type
_entity_poly.pdbx_seq_one_letter_code
_entity_poly.pdbx_strand_id
1 'polypeptide(L)'
;ADGLKKRNRFRLPDPVAVITVDGVRTQTTSVVVKTSNPYWNESFHLTVQKRSVITIQIFDQRDFQKQDQGFLGVVNIRVGDVLNL
;
A
#
# COMPACT_ATOMS: atom_id res chain seq x y z
N ALA A 1 -6.71 -6.33 2.35
CA ALA A 1 -7.41 -5.25 1.61
C ALA A 1 -8.45 -5.91 0.73
N ASP A 2 -9.68 -5.40 0.72
CA ASP A 2 -10.80 -5.98 -0.04
C ASP A 2 -11.30 -4.98 -1.09
N GLY A 3 -11.56 -5.45 -2.32
CA GLY A 3 -12.32 -4.67 -3.33
C GLY A 3 -11.54 -3.66 -4.19
N LEU A 4 -10.31 -3.97 -4.63
CA LEU A 4 -9.55 -3.09 -5.54
C LEU A 4 -10.25 -2.96 -6.91
N LYS A 5 -10.57 -1.72 -7.33
CA LYS A 5 -11.49 -1.39 -8.45
C LYS A 5 -10.86 -1.70 -9.82
N LYS A 6 -11.45 -2.65 -10.56
CA LYS A 6 -11.00 -3.13 -11.89
C LYS A 6 -11.33 -2.16 -13.03
N ARG A 7 -10.32 -1.67 -13.76
CA ARG A 7 -10.52 -0.99 -15.06
C ARG A 7 -10.37 -1.92 -16.28
N ASN A 8 -9.83 -3.14 -16.14
CA ASN A 8 -9.70 -4.12 -17.25
C ASN A 8 -10.27 -5.51 -16.90
N ARG A 9 -11.10 -6.06 -17.79
CA ARG A 9 -12.10 -7.11 -17.50
C ARG A 9 -11.59 -8.57 -17.45
N PHE A 10 -10.28 -8.85 -17.51
CA PHE A 10 -9.81 -10.26 -17.65
C PHE A 10 -8.58 -10.68 -16.86
N ARG A 11 -8.00 -9.83 -16.01
CA ARG A 11 -6.76 -10.17 -15.28
C ARG A 11 -6.82 -9.68 -13.84
N LEU A 12 -6.48 -10.54 -12.88
CA LEU A 12 -6.32 -10.18 -11.46
C LEU A 12 -5.01 -9.39 -11.28
N PRO A 13 -4.96 -8.34 -10.43
CA PRO A 13 -3.74 -7.54 -10.21
C PRO A 13 -2.62 -8.33 -9.55
N ASP A 14 -1.38 -7.83 -9.63
CA ASP A 14 -0.29 -8.31 -8.76
C ASP A 14 0.00 -7.22 -7.71
N PRO A 15 -0.80 -7.14 -6.63
CA PRO A 15 -0.71 -6.08 -5.65
C PRO A 15 0.62 -6.05 -4.89
N VAL A 16 1.16 -4.84 -4.74
CA VAL A 16 2.29 -4.48 -3.89
C VAL A 16 1.91 -3.27 -3.04
N ALA A 17 2.28 -3.25 -1.77
CA ALA A 17 2.05 -2.12 -0.88
C ALA A 17 3.34 -1.34 -0.63
N VAL A 18 3.25 -0.03 -0.74
CA VAL A 18 4.31 0.93 -0.46
C VAL A 18 3.88 1.74 0.76
N ILE A 19 4.66 1.65 1.83
CA ILE A 19 4.41 2.30 3.12
C ILE A 19 5.38 3.47 3.24
N THR A 20 4.84 4.68 3.36
CA THR A 20 5.60 5.91 3.50
C THR A 20 5.30 6.59 4.84
N VAL A 21 6.34 6.99 5.58
CA VAL A 21 6.20 7.80 6.80
C VAL A 21 6.59 9.23 6.50
N ASP A 22 5.68 10.18 6.77
CA ASP A 22 5.87 11.63 6.61
C ASP A 22 6.36 12.03 5.20
N GLY A 23 6.03 11.23 4.18
CA GLY A 23 6.42 11.47 2.79
C GLY A 23 7.88 11.16 2.44
N VAL A 24 8.69 10.67 3.39
CA VAL A 24 10.16 10.54 3.19
C VAL A 24 10.64 9.10 3.27
N ARG A 25 10.20 8.33 4.27
CA ARG A 25 10.71 6.97 4.50
C ARG A 25 9.79 5.95 3.89
N THR A 26 10.29 5.16 2.94
CA THR A 26 9.48 4.21 2.18
C THR A 26 9.93 2.78 2.42
N GLN A 27 9.00 1.91 2.78
CA GLN A 27 9.16 0.45 2.81
C GLN A 27 8.18 -0.17 1.82
N THR A 28 8.57 -1.25 1.16
CA THR A 28 7.73 -1.93 0.15
C THR A 28 7.58 -3.39 0.50
N THR A 29 6.37 -3.92 0.34
CA THR A 29 6.11 -5.36 0.56
C THR A 29 6.61 -6.20 -0.61
N SER A 30 6.64 -7.52 -0.43
CA SER A 30 6.64 -8.44 -1.56
C SER A 30 5.37 -8.26 -2.41
N VAL A 31 5.44 -8.76 -3.65
CA VAL A 31 4.32 -8.76 -4.57
C VAL A 31 3.53 -10.05 -4.38
N VAL A 32 2.21 -9.93 -4.26
CA VAL A 32 1.31 -11.10 -4.27
C VAL A 32 0.73 -11.24 -5.67
N VAL A 33 0.98 -12.37 -6.32
CA VAL A 33 0.67 -12.55 -7.74
C VAL A 33 -0.81 -12.89 -7.95
N LYS A 34 -1.45 -12.25 -8.94
CA LYS A 34 -2.79 -12.56 -9.46
C LYS A 34 -3.87 -12.70 -8.38
N THR A 35 -4.03 -11.69 -7.53
CA THR A 35 -5.08 -11.67 -6.50
C THR A 35 -5.70 -10.29 -6.33
N SER A 36 -7.00 -10.23 -6.01
CA SER A 36 -7.66 -9.00 -5.56
C SER A 36 -7.69 -8.84 -4.03
N ASN A 37 -7.32 -9.89 -3.29
CA ASN A 37 -7.36 -9.96 -1.83
C ASN A 37 -5.98 -10.40 -1.32
N PRO A 38 -4.97 -9.52 -1.36
CA PRO A 38 -3.62 -9.86 -0.93
C PRO A 38 -3.52 -10.03 0.59
N TYR A 39 -2.76 -11.04 1.00
CA TYR A 39 -2.28 -11.24 2.37
C TYR A 39 -0.76 -11.21 2.33
N TRP A 40 -0.16 -10.08 2.69
CA TRP A 40 1.29 -9.94 2.72
C TRP A 40 1.91 -10.62 3.93
N ASN A 41 1.26 -10.55 5.10
CA ASN A 41 1.79 -11.08 6.36
C ASN A 41 3.22 -10.60 6.67
N GLU A 42 3.56 -9.40 6.21
CA GLU A 42 4.86 -8.77 6.43
C GLU A 42 4.78 -7.73 7.55
N SER A 43 5.84 -7.67 8.34
CA SER A 43 5.98 -6.71 9.43
C SER A 43 7.14 -5.76 9.16
N PHE A 44 6.94 -4.48 9.44
CA PHE A 44 7.96 -3.44 9.25
C PHE A 44 8.21 -2.70 10.56
N HIS A 45 9.47 -2.41 10.84
CA HIS A 45 9.85 -1.54 11.95
C HIS A 45 9.95 -0.11 11.45
N LEU A 46 9.05 0.75 11.93
CA LEU A 46 8.98 2.16 11.54
C LEU A 46 9.23 3.04 12.77
N THR A 47 10.14 3.99 12.64
CA THR A 47 10.30 5.06 13.64
C THR A 47 9.36 6.20 13.28
N VAL A 48 8.41 6.48 14.17
CA VAL A 48 7.36 7.49 14.00
C VAL A 48 7.29 8.45 15.18
N GLN A 49 6.69 9.62 14.97
CA GLN A 49 6.35 10.57 16.04
C GLN A 49 4.81 10.65 16.17
N LYS A 50 4.30 11.21 17.27
CA LYS A 50 2.85 11.36 17.49
C LYS A 50 2.14 12.13 16.36
N ARG A 51 2.83 13.10 15.76
CA ARG A 51 2.31 13.88 14.62
C ARG A 51 2.47 13.19 13.26
N SER A 52 3.19 12.07 13.19
CA SER A 52 3.52 11.43 11.93
C SER A 52 2.27 10.85 11.26
N VAL A 53 2.31 10.84 9.93
CA VAL A 53 1.31 10.19 9.08
C VAL A 53 1.97 9.06 8.32
N ILE A 54 1.40 7.86 8.47
CA ILE A 54 1.77 6.68 7.71
C ILE A 54 0.82 6.58 6.53
N THR A 55 1.35 6.61 5.32
CA THR A 55 0.61 6.45 4.08
C THR A 55 0.92 5.08 3.51
N ILE A 56 -0.10 4.26 3.28
CA ILE A 56 0.02 2.94 2.64
C ILE A 56 -0.67 3.03 1.28
N GLN A 57 0.11 2.95 0.21
CA GLN A 57 -0.37 2.95 -1.17
C GLN A 57 -0.26 1.54 -1.74
N ILE A 58 -1.31 1.08 -2.42
CA ILE A 58 -1.35 -0.23 -3.07
C ILE A 58 -1.27 0.00 -4.58
N PHE A 59 -0.39 -0.74 -5.25
CA PHE A 59 -0.23 -0.71 -6.70
C PHE A 59 -0.33 -2.12 -7.32
N ASP A 60 -0.79 -2.25 -8.57
CA ASP A 60 -0.54 -3.41 -9.42
C ASP A 60 0.87 -3.28 -10.00
N GLN A 61 1.78 -4.18 -9.62
CA GLN A 61 3.17 -4.15 -10.07
C GLN A 61 3.28 -4.19 -11.61
N ARG A 62 2.37 -4.84 -12.32
CA ARG A 62 2.45 -4.95 -13.79
C ARG A 62 2.18 -3.65 -14.51
N ASP A 63 1.32 -2.83 -13.93
CA ASP A 63 0.94 -1.54 -14.47
C ASP A 63 1.76 -0.41 -13.81
N PHE A 64 2.71 -0.75 -12.93
CA PHE A 64 3.62 0.19 -12.24
C PHE A 64 4.54 0.95 -13.21
N GLN A 65 4.88 0.36 -14.36
CA GLN A 65 5.76 0.96 -15.37
C GLN A 65 5.11 2.13 -16.13
N LYS A 66 3.80 2.32 -16.01
CA LYS A 66 3.08 3.46 -16.59
C LYS A 66 2.63 4.34 -15.44
N GLN A 67 3.11 5.58 -15.40
CA GLN A 67 2.71 6.56 -14.38
C GLN A 67 1.19 6.54 -14.20
N ASP A 68 0.77 6.42 -12.94
CA ASP A 68 -0.62 6.36 -12.47
C ASP A 68 -1.51 5.19 -12.92
N GLN A 69 -1.03 4.24 -13.74
CA GLN A 69 -1.86 3.09 -14.15
C GLN A 69 -1.87 1.93 -13.16
N GLY A 70 -0.87 1.87 -12.27
CA GLY A 70 -0.78 0.83 -11.24
C GLY A 70 -1.59 1.13 -9.98
N PHE A 71 -2.06 2.35 -9.72
CA PHE A 71 -2.64 2.68 -8.41
C PHE A 71 -3.97 1.95 -8.16
N LEU A 72 -4.05 1.21 -7.05
CA LEU A 72 -5.23 0.45 -6.65
C LEU A 72 -5.94 1.05 -5.43
N GLY A 73 -5.22 1.81 -4.59
CA GLY A 73 -5.81 2.46 -3.43
C GLY A 73 -4.78 3.03 -2.45
N VAL A 74 -5.24 3.88 -1.54
CA VAL A 74 -4.41 4.47 -0.48
C VAL A 74 -5.16 4.47 0.85
N VAL A 75 -4.41 4.27 1.92
CA VAL A 75 -4.86 4.45 3.30
C VAL A 75 -3.88 5.38 4.00
N ASN A 76 -4.40 6.35 4.76
CA ASN A 76 -3.60 7.24 5.58
C ASN A 76 -3.94 6.99 7.05
N ILE A 77 -2.92 6.78 7.87
CA ILE A 77 -3.03 6.49 9.29
C ILE A 77 -2.25 7.57 10.03
N ARG A 78 -2.95 8.35 10.85
CA ARG A 78 -2.29 9.28 11.76
C ARG A 78 -1.89 8.56 13.03
N VAL A 79 -0.61 8.62 13.38
CA VAL A 79 -0.07 7.85 14.51
C VAL A 79 -0.75 8.24 15.82
N GLY A 80 -1.00 9.54 16.04
CA GLY A 80 -1.69 10.03 17.23
C GLY A 80 -3.15 9.59 17.39
N ASP A 81 -3.79 9.09 16.33
CA ASP A 81 -5.18 8.59 16.41
C ASP A 81 -5.23 7.10 16.78
N VAL A 82 -4.12 6.38 16.60
CA VAL A 82 -4.02 4.93 16.82
C VAL A 82 -3.23 4.60 18.08
N LEU A 83 -2.19 5.37 18.37
CA LEU A 83 -1.37 5.21 19.57
C LEU A 83 -1.72 6.30 20.58
N ASN A 84 -2.24 5.89 21.74
CA ASN A 84 -2.30 6.73 22.93
C ASN A 84 -0.88 6.89 23.50
N LEU A 85 -0.03 7.67 22.82
CA LEU A 85 1.29 8.09 23.29
C LEU A 85 1.19 9.32 24.19
#